data_AF-A0A418QHN1-F1
#
_entry.id   AF-A0A418QHN1-F1
#
_cell.length_a   1.000
_cell.length_b   1.000
_cell.length_c   1.000
_cell.angle_alpha   90.00
_cell.angle_beta   90.00
_cell.angle_gamma   90.00
#
_symmetry.space_group_name_H-M   'P 1'
#
loop_
_entity.id
_entity.type
_entity.pdbx_description
1 polymer ?
#
loop_
_entity_poly.entity_id
_entity_poly.type
_entity_poly.pdbx_seq_one_letter_code
_entity_poly.pdbx_strand_id
1 'polypeptide(L)'
;MTVFDEQAGQYSEQNPVLVNHATDLAYVIYTSGSTGNPKGCMLQHRGVVNRIDWMWHHYGFSSQDVILQKTTYSFDVSVWELFLPLCWGVPMVLCQKEDVTSPERIAALIERHGVTCLHFVPSLLSVFMAELFQDNRVAERLASLRKVFTSGEALPLKTIRKWYARLDTPVHNLYGPTEASVDVTYFATSPHDTTIPIGRPIWNTQLYIVGPRNELLPLGVAGEICIGGDGLARGYLNQPELTAEKFVANPFRAGERIYRSGDLGRWLADGNIEYLGRNDMQVKVRGLRIELGEIEAALQQLEHIDAAVVLARSSLTGELELVAYLLSAAELVIANIRAGLSERLPAYMLPNHFVSVAQWPLTPSGKIDRKRLPDPESSRLSGSAEYVPARNDLENRLILIWEELLGREKIGVRDDFFELGGHSLKIMQLLSRINTAFQVRIGIQDVFAEPTIENLASHIDFILSQNTHKQNKEALIEIEL
;
A
#
# COMPACT_ATOMS: atom_id res chain seq x y z
N MET A 1 -27.28 21.27 -8.98
CA MET A 1 -27.62 20.18 -9.90
C MET A 1 -26.33 19.50 -10.27
N THR A 2 -26.23 18.22 -9.98
CA THR A 2 -25.15 17.37 -10.48
C THR A 2 -25.41 17.08 -11.96
N VAL A 3 -24.38 16.68 -12.71
CA VAL A 3 -24.56 16.16 -14.10
C VAL A 3 -25.58 15.03 -14.13
N PHE A 4 -25.67 14.27 -13.04
CA PHE A 4 -26.67 13.21 -12.87
C PHE A 4 -28.10 13.77 -12.81
N ASP A 5 -28.33 14.89 -12.11
CA ASP A 5 -29.67 15.52 -12.03
C ASP A 5 -30.15 16.03 -13.40
N GLU A 6 -29.23 16.55 -14.22
CA GLU A 6 -29.53 17.05 -15.57
C GLU A 6 -29.82 15.92 -16.56
N GLN A 7 -29.21 14.74 -16.35
CA GLN A 7 -29.34 13.58 -17.23
C GLN A 7 -30.30 12.51 -16.69
N ALA A 8 -30.76 12.61 -15.45
CA ALA A 8 -31.57 11.58 -14.79
C ALA A 8 -32.80 11.21 -15.62
N GLY A 9 -33.48 12.20 -16.19
CA GLY A 9 -34.64 12.00 -17.06
C GLY A 9 -34.34 11.32 -18.41
N GLN A 10 -33.06 11.14 -18.77
CA GLN A 10 -32.62 10.40 -19.97
C GLN A 10 -32.34 8.93 -19.67
N TYR A 11 -32.20 8.53 -18.40
CA TYR A 11 -31.94 7.16 -18.00
C TYR A 11 -33.24 6.41 -17.72
N SER A 12 -33.26 5.13 -18.05
CA SER A 12 -34.37 4.24 -17.71
C SER A 12 -34.47 4.07 -16.19
N GLU A 13 -35.67 4.25 -15.64
CA GLU A 13 -35.99 3.93 -14.24
C GLU A 13 -36.26 2.42 -14.02
N GLN A 14 -36.33 1.64 -15.09
CA GLN A 14 -36.46 0.18 -15.00
C GLN A 14 -35.12 -0.47 -14.64
N ASN A 15 -35.17 -1.48 -13.79
CA ASN A 15 -34.00 -2.30 -13.47
C ASN A 15 -33.42 -2.93 -14.76
N PRO A 16 -32.09 -2.98 -14.89
CA PRO A 16 -31.46 -3.69 -16.00
C PRO A 16 -31.84 -5.17 -15.98
N VAL A 17 -31.98 -5.77 -17.16
CA VAL A 17 -32.24 -7.21 -17.28
C VAL A 17 -31.09 -7.98 -16.65
N LEU A 18 -31.41 -8.94 -15.77
CA LEU A 18 -30.42 -9.79 -15.13
C LEU A 18 -29.81 -10.74 -16.16
N VAL A 19 -28.65 -10.38 -16.69
CA VAL A 19 -27.89 -11.18 -17.66
C VAL A 19 -26.68 -11.89 -17.06
N ASN A 20 -26.31 -11.56 -15.81
CA ASN A 20 -25.13 -12.11 -15.14
C ASN A 20 -25.50 -13.22 -14.15
N HIS A 21 -24.61 -14.19 -14.01
CA HIS A 21 -24.69 -15.30 -13.06
C HIS A 21 -23.64 -15.17 -11.94
N ALA A 22 -23.88 -15.85 -10.82
CA ALA A 22 -22.98 -15.83 -9.66
C ALA A 22 -21.55 -16.33 -9.98
N THR A 23 -21.40 -17.14 -11.02
CA THR A 23 -20.10 -17.69 -11.48
C THR A 23 -19.38 -16.81 -12.49
N ASP A 24 -20.02 -15.77 -13.00
CA ASP A 24 -19.39 -14.83 -13.93
C ASP A 24 -18.35 -13.98 -13.20
N LEU A 25 -17.39 -13.45 -13.96
CA LEU A 25 -16.35 -12.62 -13.38
C LEU A 25 -16.93 -11.25 -13.01
N ALA A 26 -16.75 -10.85 -11.76
CA ALA A 26 -17.07 -9.51 -11.29
C ALA A 26 -15.95 -8.53 -11.61
N TYR A 27 -14.69 -8.95 -11.46
CA TYR A 27 -13.51 -8.14 -11.79
C TYR A 27 -12.26 -8.99 -12.01
N VAL A 28 -11.26 -8.36 -12.65
CA VAL A 28 -9.89 -8.87 -12.72
C VAL A 28 -8.95 -7.80 -12.20
N ILE A 29 -8.19 -8.11 -11.13
CA ILE A 29 -7.18 -7.21 -10.58
C ILE A 29 -5.80 -7.85 -10.72
N TYR A 30 -4.86 -7.09 -11.26
CA TYR A 30 -3.48 -7.54 -11.40
C TYR A 30 -2.69 -7.33 -10.11
N THR A 31 -1.91 -8.35 -9.75
CA THR A 31 -0.98 -8.33 -8.62
C THR A 31 0.45 -8.61 -9.11
N SER A 32 1.45 -8.23 -8.32
CA SER A 32 2.86 -8.55 -8.59
C SER A 32 3.07 -10.06 -8.71
N GLY A 33 3.89 -10.47 -9.66
CA GLY A 33 4.18 -11.88 -9.95
C GLY A 33 5.63 -12.25 -9.62
N SER A 34 5.84 -13.42 -9.05
CA SER A 34 7.17 -13.92 -8.66
C SER A 34 8.13 -14.10 -9.83
N THR A 35 7.62 -14.19 -11.07
CA THR A 35 8.40 -14.28 -12.31
C THR A 35 8.68 -12.91 -12.94
N GLY A 36 8.34 -11.81 -12.27
CA GLY A 36 8.50 -10.44 -12.78
C GLY A 36 7.41 -9.94 -13.73
N ASN A 37 6.39 -10.76 -14.02
CA ASN A 37 5.22 -10.34 -14.80
C ASN A 37 3.97 -10.30 -13.90
N PRO A 38 3.19 -9.20 -13.90
CA PRO A 38 1.94 -9.13 -13.15
C PRO A 38 0.95 -10.24 -13.54
N LYS A 39 0.20 -10.73 -12.56
CA LYS A 39 -0.81 -11.80 -12.72
C LYS A 39 -2.22 -11.28 -12.41
N GLY A 40 -3.14 -11.46 -13.36
CA GLY A 40 -4.53 -11.02 -13.23
C GLY A 40 -5.36 -12.03 -12.44
N CYS A 41 -5.82 -11.67 -11.24
CA CYS A 41 -6.66 -12.52 -10.41
C CYS A 41 -8.14 -12.39 -10.84
N MET A 42 -8.79 -13.50 -11.21
CA MET A 42 -10.16 -13.51 -11.74
C MET A 42 -11.19 -13.83 -10.64
N LEU A 43 -11.94 -12.82 -10.19
CA LEU A 43 -12.90 -12.96 -9.08
C LEU A 43 -14.33 -13.07 -9.61
N GLN A 44 -15.11 -13.98 -9.01
CA GLN A 44 -16.50 -14.23 -9.40
C GLN A 44 -17.47 -13.40 -8.54
N HIS A 45 -18.66 -13.08 -9.09
CA HIS A 45 -19.73 -12.40 -8.36
C HIS A 45 -20.04 -13.05 -7.01
N ARG A 46 -20.11 -14.39 -6.94
CA ARG A 46 -20.39 -15.14 -5.70
C ARG A 46 -19.48 -14.73 -4.53
N GLY A 47 -18.17 -14.69 -4.74
CA GLY A 47 -17.20 -14.38 -3.69
C GLY A 47 -17.32 -12.94 -3.22
N VAL A 48 -17.50 -12.02 -4.16
CA VAL A 48 -17.69 -10.59 -3.89
C VAL A 48 -18.99 -10.35 -3.11
N VAL A 49 -20.11 -10.91 -3.57
CA VAL A 49 -21.40 -10.78 -2.89
C VAL A 49 -21.34 -11.36 -1.47
N ASN A 50 -20.73 -12.55 -1.28
CA ASN A 50 -20.53 -13.14 0.04
C ASN A 50 -19.75 -12.20 0.98
N ARG A 51 -18.64 -11.62 0.49
CA ARG A 51 -17.79 -10.70 1.25
C ARG A 51 -18.52 -9.42 1.65
N ILE A 52 -19.29 -8.85 0.74
CA ILE A 52 -19.98 -7.59 0.96
C ILE A 52 -21.21 -7.81 1.87
N ASP A 53 -21.98 -8.88 1.64
CA ASP A 53 -23.15 -9.23 2.45
C ASP A 53 -22.77 -9.58 3.89
N TRP A 54 -21.68 -10.34 4.09
CA TRP A 54 -21.10 -10.57 5.42
C TRP A 54 -20.75 -9.24 6.11
N MET A 55 -20.08 -8.33 5.40
CA MET A 55 -19.63 -7.06 5.99
C MET A 55 -20.80 -6.18 6.41
N TRP A 56 -21.85 -6.12 5.57
CA TRP A 56 -23.09 -5.41 5.88
C TRP A 56 -23.68 -5.87 7.20
N HIS A 57 -23.90 -7.19 7.33
CA HIS A 57 -24.57 -7.78 8.49
C HIS A 57 -23.67 -7.81 9.73
N HIS A 58 -22.39 -8.15 9.57
CA HIS A 58 -21.48 -8.31 10.70
C HIS A 58 -21.19 -6.96 11.40
N TYR A 59 -21.01 -5.89 10.63
CA TYR A 59 -20.71 -4.56 11.17
C TYR A 59 -21.96 -3.68 11.34
N GLY A 60 -23.15 -4.20 11.07
CA GLY A 60 -24.41 -3.48 11.25
C GLY A 60 -24.46 -2.18 10.46
N PHE A 61 -24.15 -2.24 9.16
CA PHE A 61 -24.30 -1.10 8.28
C PHE A 61 -25.78 -0.69 8.14
N SER A 62 -26.01 0.61 7.90
CA SER A 62 -27.35 1.17 7.74
C SER A 62 -27.34 2.35 6.77
N SER A 63 -28.52 2.86 6.42
CA SER A 63 -28.67 4.08 5.61
C SER A 63 -28.13 5.35 6.27
N GLN A 64 -27.73 5.29 7.55
CA GLN A 64 -27.09 6.41 8.27
C GLN A 64 -25.57 6.42 8.12
N ASP A 65 -24.99 5.38 7.52
CA ASP A 65 -23.55 5.35 7.28
C ASP A 65 -23.16 6.23 6.09
N VAL A 66 -21.92 6.70 6.12
CA VAL A 66 -21.32 7.45 5.01
C VAL A 66 -19.93 6.86 4.79
N ILE A 67 -19.73 6.26 3.62
CA ILE A 67 -18.49 5.56 3.28
C ILE A 67 -17.55 6.51 2.54
N LEU A 68 -16.30 6.60 2.98
CA LEU A 68 -15.25 7.29 2.21
C LEU A 68 -14.64 6.32 1.21
N GLN A 69 -14.83 6.58 -0.08
CA GLN A 69 -14.13 5.89 -1.16
C GLN A 69 -12.78 6.59 -1.36
N LYS A 70 -11.72 5.96 -0.88
CA LYS A 70 -10.35 6.50 -0.86
C LYS A 70 -9.37 5.58 -1.58
N THR A 71 -9.60 4.28 -1.50
CA THR A 71 -8.68 3.28 -2.01
C THR A 71 -8.74 3.25 -3.54
N THR A 72 -7.58 3.31 -4.19
CA THR A 72 -7.51 3.29 -5.67
C THR A 72 -8.15 2.00 -6.20
N TYR A 73 -8.91 2.12 -7.30
CA TYR A 73 -9.66 1.01 -7.91
C TYR A 73 -8.79 -0.13 -8.45
N SER A 74 -7.46 0.03 -8.45
CA SER A 74 -6.49 -1.03 -8.76
C SER A 74 -6.25 -1.98 -7.58
N PHE A 75 -6.75 -1.67 -6.39
CA PHE A 75 -6.66 -2.53 -5.20
C PHE A 75 -8.05 -3.06 -4.85
N ASP A 76 -8.10 -4.35 -4.52
CA ASP A 76 -9.34 -5.07 -4.22
C ASP A 76 -10.11 -4.51 -3.01
N VAL A 77 -9.45 -3.85 -2.07
CA VAL A 77 -10.11 -3.09 -0.98
C VAL A 77 -11.12 -2.06 -1.52
N SER A 78 -10.86 -1.43 -2.67
CA SER A 78 -11.81 -0.48 -3.26
C SER A 78 -13.15 -1.12 -3.63
N VAL A 79 -13.18 -2.45 -3.81
CA VAL A 79 -14.40 -3.17 -4.24
C VAL A 79 -15.50 -2.99 -3.21
N TRP A 80 -15.23 -3.15 -1.91
CA TRP A 80 -16.28 -2.92 -0.92
C TRP A 80 -16.55 -1.43 -0.71
N GLU A 81 -15.55 -0.55 -0.85
CA GLU A 81 -15.78 0.91 -0.78
C GLU A 81 -16.75 1.38 -1.89
N LEU A 82 -16.69 0.76 -3.08
CA LEU A 82 -17.52 1.09 -4.24
C LEU A 82 -18.87 0.36 -4.23
N PHE A 83 -18.86 -0.97 -4.04
CA PHE A 83 -20.05 -1.79 -4.28
C PHE A 83 -20.91 -1.96 -3.03
N LEU A 84 -20.35 -1.88 -1.81
CA LEU A 84 -21.19 -1.90 -0.61
C LEU A 84 -22.22 -0.76 -0.62
N PRO A 85 -21.84 0.52 -0.81
CA PRO A 85 -22.85 1.58 -0.83
C PRO A 85 -23.87 1.43 -1.96
N LEU A 86 -23.45 0.96 -3.14
CA LEU A 86 -24.35 0.76 -4.28
C LEU A 86 -25.35 -0.38 -4.07
N CYS A 87 -24.98 -1.44 -3.35
CA CYS A 87 -25.85 -2.59 -3.10
C CYS A 87 -26.99 -2.29 -2.11
N TRP A 88 -26.80 -1.37 -1.15
CA TRP A 88 -27.81 -1.06 -0.12
C TRP A 88 -28.20 0.43 -0.02
N GLY A 89 -27.77 1.27 -0.97
CA GLY A 89 -28.15 2.68 -1.02
C GLY A 89 -27.54 3.53 0.09
N VAL A 90 -26.28 3.29 0.44
CA VAL A 90 -25.54 4.08 1.45
C VAL A 90 -24.79 5.24 0.76
N PRO A 91 -24.81 6.45 1.32
CA PRO A 91 -23.99 7.56 0.83
C PRO A 91 -22.50 7.22 0.74
N MET A 92 -21.86 7.67 -0.34
CA MET A 92 -20.43 7.53 -0.59
C MET A 92 -19.79 8.90 -0.90
N VAL A 93 -18.68 9.21 -0.23
CA VAL A 93 -17.86 10.40 -0.49
C VAL A 93 -16.64 9.97 -1.29
N LEU A 94 -16.45 10.54 -2.48
CA LEU A 94 -15.29 10.27 -3.32
C LEU A 94 -14.11 11.15 -2.88
N CYS A 95 -13.05 10.51 -2.41
CA CYS A 95 -11.80 11.19 -2.07
C CYS A 95 -11.01 11.48 -3.36
N GLN A 96 -10.56 12.73 -3.55
CA GLN A 96 -9.71 13.07 -4.69
C GLN A 96 -8.35 12.40 -4.53
N LYS A 97 -7.70 12.05 -5.64
CA LYS A 97 -6.42 11.33 -5.63
C LYS A 97 -5.34 12.07 -4.84
N GLU A 98 -5.34 13.39 -4.90
CA GLU A 98 -4.40 14.29 -4.23
C GLU A 98 -4.62 14.36 -2.72
N ASP A 99 -5.78 13.92 -2.24
CA ASP A 99 -6.19 14.01 -0.83
C ASP A 99 -5.96 12.70 -0.08
N VAL A 100 -5.89 11.56 -0.79
CA VAL A 100 -5.72 10.20 -0.25
C VAL A 100 -4.53 10.10 0.72
N THR A 101 -3.53 10.95 0.57
CA THR A 101 -2.28 10.92 1.33
C THR A 101 -2.09 12.11 2.26
N SER A 102 -3.08 12.99 2.37
CA SER A 102 -3.07 14.11 3.31
C SER A 102 -3.99 13.79 4.49
N PRO A 103 -3.44 13.49 5.68
CA PRO A 103 -4.24 13.27 6.88
C PRO A 103 -5.22 14.41 7.16
N GLU A 104 -4.76 15.65 7.03
CA GLU A 104 -5.58 16.85 7.25
C GLU A 104 -6.76 16.96 6.28
N ARG A 105 -6.57 16.65 4.98
CA ARG A 105 -7.67 16.68 4.01
C ARG A 105 -8.66 15.53 4.23
N ILE A 106 -8.18 14.34 4.63
CA ILE A 106 -9.05 13.23 5.02
C ILE A 106 -9.88 13.63 6.24
N ALA A 107 -9.28 14.24 7.27
CA ALA A 107 -10.01 14.72 8.44
C ALA A 107 -11.05 15.79 8.07
N ALA A 108 -10.71 16.73 7.18
CA ALA A 108 -11.65 17.72 6.68
C ALA A 108 -12.83 17.09 5.92
N LEU A 109 -12.61 16.02 5.13
CA LEU A 109 -13.69 15.26 4.49
C LEU A 109 -14.58 14.55 5.52
N ILE A 110 -13.98 13.97 6.56
CA ILE A 110 -14.71 13.29 7.65
C ILE A 110 -15.63 14.29 8.37
N GLU A 111 -15.09 15.44 8.75
CA GLU A 111 -15.82 16.50 9.45
C GLU A 111 -16.91 17.11 8.57
N ARG A 112 -16.58 17.45 7.32
CA ARG A 112 -17.51 18.13 6.39
C ARG A 112 -18.67 17.24 5.96
N HIS A 113 -18.42 15.96 5.69
CA HIS A 113 -19.40 15.05 5.12
C HIS A 113 -19.95 14.03 6.12
N GLY A 114 -19.50 14.07 7.38
CA GLY A 114 -19.95 13.14 8.40
C GLY A 114 -19.62 11.68 8.07
N VAL A 115 -18.45 11.43 7.45
CA VAL A 115 -17.99 10.07 7.12
C VAL A 115 -18.05 9.20 8.37
N THR A 116 -18.68 8.02 8.28
CA THR A 116 -18.80 7.08 9.40
C THR A 116 -17.88 5.88 9.25
N CYS A 117 -17.43 5.60 8.01
CA CYS A 117 -16.71 4.40 7.64
C CYS A 117 -15.56 4.71 6.67
N LEU A 118 -14.36 4.22 6.97
CA LEU A 118 -13.23 4.26 6.06
C LEU A 118 -12.24 3.12 6.28
N HIS A 119 -11.35 2.95 5.31
CA HIS A 119 -10.23 2.01 5.34
C HIS A 119 -8.88 2.70 5.44
N PHE A 120 -7.99 2.08 6.21
CA PHE A 120 -6.57 2.36 6.19
C PHE A 120 -5.74 1.10 5.95
N VAL A 121 -4.64 1.25 5.23
CA VAL A 121 -3.49 0.37 5.43
C VAL A 121 -2.85 0.73 6.79
N PRO A 122 -2.39 -0.22 7.63
CA PRO A 122 -1.80 0.09 8.94
C PRO A 122 -0.68 1.15 8.95
N SER A 123 0.20 1.16 7.95
CA SER A 123 1.20 2.22 7.76
C SER A 123 0.57 3.60 7.54
N LEU A 124 -0.46 3.70 6.69
CA LEU A 124 -1.20 4.95 6.45
C LEU A 124 -1.95 5.41 7.71
N LEU A 125 -2.54 4.49 8.48
CA LEU A 125 -3.15 4.81 9.78
C LEU A 125 -2.14 5.42 10.74
N SER A 126 -0.92 4.88 10.76
CA SER A 126 0.15 5.36 11.63
C SER A 126 0.56 6.80 11.29
N VAL A 127 0.65 7.13 9.99
CA VAL A 127 0.90 8.51 9.54
C VAL A 127 -0.27 9.43 9.81
N PHE A 128 -1.49 8.97 9.56
CA PHE A 128 -2.70 9.72 9.87
C PHE A 128 -2.74 10.15 11.35
N MET A 129 -2.45 9.22 12.27
CA MET A 129 -2.37 9.54 13.69
C MET A 129 -1.18 10.43 14.05
N ALA A 130 -0.01 10.21 13.44
CA ALA A 130 1.19 10.99 13.77
C ALA A 130 0.99 12.49 13.50
N GLU A 131 0.27 12.82 12.43
CA GLU A 131 -0.06 14.20 12.04
C GLU A 131 -1.24 14.75 12.85
N LEU A 132 -2.37 14.03 12.89
CA LEU A 132 -3.61 14.58 13.44
C LEU A 132 -3.71 14.50 14.96
N PHE A 133 -3.06 13.55 15.63
CA PHE A 133 -3.26 13.37 17.07
C PHE A 133 -2.53 14.43 17.91
N GLN A 134 -1.73 15.28 17.27
CA GLN A 134 -1.20 16.50 17.88
C GLN A 134 -2.29 17.56 18.08
N ASP A 135 -3.38 17.49 17.32
CA ASP A 135 -4.55 18.36 17.47
C ASP A 135 -5.42 17.91 18.65
N ASN A 136 -5.66 18.81 19.60
CA ASN A 136 -6.54 18.55 20.75
C ASN A 136 -8.01 18.39 20.36
N ARG A 137 -8.41 18.88 19.17
CA ARG A 137 -9.77 18.75 18.64
C ARG A 137 -9.96 17.50 17.80
N VAL A 138 -8.96 16.62 17.67
CA VAL A 138 -9.05 15.42 16.82
C VAL A 138 -10.26 14.54 17.12
N ALA A 139 -10.66 14.42 18.39
CA ALA A 139 -11.83 13.65 18.78
C ALA A 139 -13.14 14.28 18.26
N GLU A 140 -13.24 15.62 18.24
CA GLU A 140 -14.38 16.34 17.68
C GLU A 140 -14.41 16.19 16.15
N ARG A 141 -13.26 16.35 15.49
CA ARG A 141 -13.11 16.30 14.04
C ARG A 141 -13.44 14.91 13.47
N LEU A 142 -13.18 13.87 14.24
CA LEU A 142 -13.42 12.47 13.86
C LEU A 142 -14.65 11.87 14.54
N ALA A 143 -15.50 12.67 15.19
CA ALA A 143 -16.63 12.21 16.00
C ALA A 143 -17.68 11.40 15.22
N SER A 144 -17.76 11.58 13.90
CA SER A 144 -18.67 10.84 13.02
C SER A 144 -18.22 9.39 12.78
N LEU A 145 -16.94 9.07 12.99
CA LEU A 145 -16.37 7.74 12.72
C LEU A 145 -16.95 6.68 13.65
N ARG A 146 -17.48 5.61 13.05
CA ARG A 146 -18.03 4.45 13.76
C ARG A 146 -17.30 3.16 13.41
N LYS A 147 -16.77 3.06 12.19
CA LYS A 147 -16.18 1.84 11.62
C LYS A 147 -14.85 2.17 10.94
N VAL A 148 -13.73 1.79 11.55
CA VAL A 148 -12.40 1.98 10.95
C VAL A 148 -11.80 0.64 10.61
N PHE A 149 -11.61 0.37 9.33
CA PHE A 149 -11.05 -0.90 8.85
C PHE A 149 -9.57 -0.78 8.56
N THR A 150 -8.84 -1.83 8.86
CA THR A 150 -7.44 -1.98 8.46
C THR A 150 -7.20 -3.31 7.80
N SER A 151 -6.43 -3.33 6.72
CA SER A 151 -5.96 -4.57 6.08
C SER A 151 -4.72 -4.31 5.23
N GLY A 152 -4.14 -5.40 4.71
CA GLY A 152 -2.98 -5.31 3.83
C GLY A 152 -1.62 -5.30 4.53
N GLU A 153 -1.54 -5.17 5.86
CA GLU A 153 -0.30 -5.36 6.63
C GLU A 153 -0.60 -5.96 8.00
N ALA A 154 0.43 -6.43 8.70
CA ALA A 154 0.30 -6.72 10.12
C ALA A 154 0.00 -5.41 10.87
N LEU A 155 -1.10 -5.38 11.62
CA LEU A 155 -1.52 -4.22 12.40
C LEU A 155 -0.75 -4.18 13.75
N PRO A 156 0.09 -3.16 14.00
CA PRO A 156 0.89 -3.14 15.23
C PRO A 156 0.04 -2.81 16.45
N LEU A 157 0.26 -3.53 17.56
CA LEU A 157 -0.40 -3.24 18.84
C LEU A 157 -0.16 -1.80 19.33
N LYS A 158 1.04 -1.26 19.08
CA LYS A 158 1.39 0.14 19.43
C LYS A 158 0.49 1.15 18.70
N THR A 159 0.14 0.88 17.44
CA THR A 159 -0.77 1.70 16.64
C THR A 159 -2.16 1.71 17.26
N ILE A 160 -2.66 0.54 17.67
CA ILE A 160 -3.97 0.41 18.34
C ILE A 160 -4.00 1.09 19.71
N ARG A 161 -2.95 0.97 20.52
CA ARG A 161 -2.85 1.69 21.80
C ARG A 161 -2.87 3.20 21.62
N LYS A 162 -2.19 3.72 20.59
CA LYS A 162 -2.22 5.15 20.26
C LYS A 162 -3.62 5.61 19.83
N TRP A 163 -4.31 4.80 19.03
CA TRP A 163 -5.69 5.07 18.61
C TRP A 163 -6.62 5.22 19.82
N TYR A 164 -6.67 4.21 20.68
CA TYR A 164 -7.55 4.21 21.87
C TYR A 164 -7.15 5.19 22.96
N ALA A 165 -5.96 5.79 22.90
CA ALA A 165 -5.59 6.89 23.80
C ALA A 165 -6.30 8.21 23.45
N ARG A 166 -6.89 8.32 22.25
CA ARG A 166 -7.53 9.55 21.75
C ARG A 166 -8.97 9.36 21.27
N LEU A 167 -9.33 8.16 20.83
CA LEU A 167 -10.63 7.85 20.22
C LEU A 167 -11.17 6.52 20.74
N ASP A 168 -12.48 6.44 21.00
CA ASP A 168 -13.14 5.20 21.43
C ASP A 168 -13.66 4.35 20.24
N THR A 169 -13.59 4.88 19.01
CA THR A 169 -14.09 4.20 17.81
C THR A 169 -13.34 2.88 17.58
N PRO A 170 -14.04 1.75 17.38
CA PRO A 170 -13.37 0.48 17.11
C PRO A 170 -12.55 0.49 15.82
N VAL A 171 -11.35 -0.08 15.89
CA VAL A 171 -10.56 -0.46 14.71
C VAL A 171 -10.72 -1.95 14.45
N HIS A 172 -10.93 -2.32 13.20
CA HIS A 172 -11.11 -3.70 12.78
C HIS A 172 -9.91 -4.13 11.93
N ASN A 173 -9.24 -5.20 12.35
CA ASN A 173 -8.18 -5.83 11.57
C ASN A 173 -8.81 -6.87 10.65
N LEU A 174 -8.65 -6.68 9.34
CA LEU A 174 -9.07 -7.61 8.32
C LEU A 174 -7.84 -8.19 7.61
N TYR A 175 -7.97 -9.42 7.12
CA TYR A 175 -6.92 -10.06 6.36
C TYR A 175 -7.52 -10.86 5.21
N GLY A 176 -6.99 -10.67 4.02
CA GLY A 176 -7.09 -11.63 2.93
C GLY A 176 -6.15 -11.29 1.78
N PRO A 177 -5.85 -12.28 0.95
CA PRO A 177 -5.21 -12.08 -0.34
C PRO A 177 -6.26 -11.80 -1.42
N THR A 178 -5.85 -11.16 -2.51
CA THR A 178 -6.71 -10.88 -3.68
C THR A 178 -7.32 -12.14 -4.27
N GLU A 179 -6.64 -13.28 -4.15
CA GLU A 179 -7.12 -14.60 -4.57
C GLU A 179 -8.35 -15.12 -3.80
N ALA A 180 -8.81 -14.41 -2.77
CA ALA A 180 -9.91 -14.83 -1.91
C ALA A 180 -10.96 -13.73 -1.63
N SER A 181 -11.21 -12.84 -2.60
CA SER A 181 -12.24 -11.79 -2.53
C SER A 181 -12.05 -10.80 -1.37
N VAL A 182 -10.95 -10.03 -1.45
CA VAL A 182 -10.58 -8.94 -0.53
C VAL A 182 -10.11 -9.41 0.85
N ASP A 183 -11.02 -9.77 1.76
CA ASP A 183 -10.66 -10.19 3.13
C ASP A 183 -11.41 -11.47 3.49
N VAL A 184 -10.73 -12.39 4.17
CA VAL A 184 -11.22 -13.71 4.56
C VAL A 184 -11.33 -13.90 6.07
N THR A 185 -10.66 -13.07 6.86
CA THR A 185 -10.77 -13.08 8.32
C THR A 185 -10.94 -11.67 8.90
N TYR A 186 -11.43 -11.62 10.13
CA TYR A 186 -11.66 -10.38 10.85
C TYR A 186 -11.35 -10.50 12.34
N PHE A 187 -10.88 -9.40 12.93
CA PHE A 187 -10.68 -9.22 14.36
C PHE A 187 -11.10 -7.79 14.76
N ALA A 188 -11.90 -7.65 15.82
CA ALA A 188 -12.26 -6.36 16.37
C ALA A 188 -11.33 -6.03 17.54
N THR A 189 -10.59 -4.94 17.44
CA THR A 189 -9.61 -4.59 18.47
C THR A 189 -10.26 -4.01 19.72
N SER A 190 -9.52 -4.04 20.83
CA SER A 190 -9.86 -3.48 22.12
C SER A 190 -8.65 -2.77 22.73
N PRO A 191 -8.84 -1.74 23.58
CA PRO A 191 -7.76 -1.16 24.38
C PRO A 191 -7.05 -2.18 25.30
N HIS A 192 -7.69 -3.32 25.58
CA HIS A 192 -7.16 -4.38 26.44
C HIS A 192 -6.35 -5.45 25.69
N ASP A 193 -6.21 -5.34 24.38
CA ASP A 193 -5.49 -6.33 23.58
C ASP A 193 -4.00 -6.38 23.95
N THR A 194 -3.45 -7.59 23.99
CA THR A 194 -2.02 -7.85 24.20
C THR A 194 -1.32 -8.33 22.94
N THR A 195 -2.09 -8.76 21.93
CA THR A 195 -1.65 -9.13 20.58
C THR A 195 -2.75 -8.77 19.59
N ILE A 196 -2.41 -8.57 18.31
CA ILE A 196 -3.40 -8.27 17.26
C ILE A 196 -3.38 -9.43 16.24
N PRO A 197 -4.27 -10.43 16.39
CA PRO A 197 -4.41 -11.51 15.42
C PRO A 197 -5.10 -11.03 14.14
N ILE A 198 -5.07 -11.86 13.10
CA ILE A 198 -5.92 -11.67 11.91
C ILE A 198 -7.34 -12.21 12.12
N GLY A 199 -7.56 -12.88 13.25
CA GLY A 199 -8.88 -13.24 13.75
C GLY A 199 -9.45 -14.52 13.17
N ARG A 200 -10.75 -14.53 12.87
CA ARG A 200 -11.49 -15.74 12.47
C ARG A 200 -12.16 -15.58 11.09
N PRO A 201 -12.51 -16.68 10.41
CA PRO A 201 -13.08 -16.64 9.06
C PRO A 201 -14.40 -15.87 8.97
N ILE A 202 -14.62 -15.21 7.83
CA ILE A 202 -15.93 -14.64 7.44
C ILE A 202 -16.90 -15.74 6.96
N TRP A 203 -18.12 -15.36 6.58
CA TRP A 203 -19.11 -16.31 6.03
C TRP A 203 -18.56 -17.11 4.85
N ASN A 204 -19.00 -18.37 4.77
CA ASN A 204 -18.72 -19.32 3.69
C ASN A 204 -17.22 -19.46 3.34
N THR A 205 -16.35 -19.18 4.31
CA THR A 205 -14.90 -19.26 4.17
C THR A 205 -14.34 -20.30 5.14
N GLN A 206 -13.38 -21.11 4.70
CA GLN A 206 -12.67 -22.07 5.55
C GLN A 206 -11.18 -21.73 5.58
N LEU A 207 -10.60 -21.74 6.77
CA LEU A 207 -9.16 -21.53 6.97
C LEU A 207 -8.54 -22.82 7.50
N TYR A 208 -7.41 -23.21 6.94
CA TYR A 208 -6.65 -24.38 7.34
C TYR A 208 -5.21 -23.95 7.64
N ILE A 209 -4.63 -24.44 8.74
CA ILE A 209 -3.21 -24.27 9.04
C ILE A 209 -2.54 -25.61 8.74
N VAL A 210 -1.72 -25.63 7.68
CA VAL A 210 -1.28 -26.86 7.03
C VAL A 210 0.23 -27.04 7.13
N GLY A 211 0.66 -28.26 7.44
CA GLY A 211 2.07 -28.66 7.51
C GLY A 211 2.67 -29.08 6.16
N PRO A 212 3.98 -29.40 6.14
CA PRO A 212 4.70 -29.75 4.90
C PRO A 212 4.20 -31.01 4.18
N ARG A 213 3.43 -31.87 4.84
CA ARG A 213 2.86 -33.11 4.27
C ARG A 213 1.37 -32.96 3.98
N ASN A 214 0.87 -31.73 3.89
CA ASN A 214 -0.55 -31.40 3.72
C ASN A 214 -1.45 -31.92 4.87
N GLU A 215 -0.90 -32.00 6.09
CA GLU A 215 -1.64 -32.34 7.30
C GLU A 215 -2.18 -31.09 8.01
N LEU A 216 -3.31 -31.22 8.72
CA LEU A 216 -3.77 -30.18 9.64
C LEU A 216 -2.85 -30.11 10.87
N LEU A 217 -2.47 -28.90 11.25
CA LEU A 217 -1.65 -28.67 12.43
C LEU A 217 -2.50 -28.35 13.67
N PRO A 218 -2.08 -28.79 14.87
CA PRO A 218 -2.80 -28.53 16.11
C PRO A 218 -2.68 -27.06 16.54
N LEU A 219 -3.49 -26.67 17.53
CA LEU A 219 -3.46 -25.33 18.14
C LEU A 219 -2.03 -24.93 18.54
N GLY A 220 -1.66 -23.68 18.25
CA GLY A 220 -0.36 -23.10 18.60
C GLY A 220 0.80 -23.47 17.68
N VAL A 221 0.65 -24.43 16.77
CA VAL A 221 1.72 -24.84 15.83
C VAL A 221 1.63 -24.02 14.55
N ALA A 222 2.77 -23.43 14.16
CA ALA A 222 2.88 -22.62 12.95
C ALA A 222 2.86 -23.49 11.69
N GLY A 223 2.10 -23.05 10.69
CA GLY A 223 2.12 -23.62 9.35
C GLY A 223 1.51 -22.67 8.32
N GLU A 224 1.35 -23.17 7.10
CA GLU A 224 0.84 -22.36 6.00
C GLU A 224 -0.67 -22.16 6.10
N ILE A 225 -1.10 -20.91 5.93
CA ILE A 225 -2.51 -20.53 5.86
C ILE A 225 -3.04 -20.91 4.47
N CYS A 226 -3.97 -21.85 4.43
CA CYS A 226 -4.71 -22.22 3.24
C CYS A 226 -6.17 -21.78 3.37
N ILE A 227 -6.74 -21.28 2.27
CA ILE A 227 -8.07 -20.68 2.24
C ILE A 227 -8.98 -21.51 1.34
N GLY A 228 -10.17 -21.86 1.81
CA GLY A 228 -11.23 -22.50 1.05
C GLY A 228 -12.54 -21.71 1.09
N GLY A 229 -13.52 -22.13 0.29
CA GLY A 229 -14.87 -21.59 0.33
C GLY A 229 -15.24 -20.70 -0.86
N ASP A 230 -16.36 -19.98 -0.73
CA ASP A 230 -17.01 -19.28 -1.84
C ASP A 230 -16.27 -18.02 -2.31
N GLY A 231 -15.37 -17.48 -1.48
CA GLY A 231 -14.55 -16.31 -1.79
C GLY A 231 -13.39 -16.57 -2.76
N LEU A 232 -13.07 -17.83 -3.08
CA LEU A 232 -11.93 -18.15 -3.92
C LEU A 232 -12.08 -17.63 -5.35
N ALA A 233 -10.98 -17.07 -5.86
CA ALA A 233 -10.86 -16.73 -7.27
C ALA A 233 -11.03 -17.96 -8.16
N ARG A 234 -11.45 -17.70 -9.41
CA ARG A 234 -11.45 -18.72 -10.46
C ARG A 234 -10.03 -19.23 -10.69
N GLY A 235 -9.06 -18.32 -10.69
CA GLY A 235 -7.64 -18.55 -10.92
C GLY A 235 -6.96 -17.30 -11.46
N TYR A 236 -5.82 -17.48 -12.12
CA TYR A 236 -5.08 -16.41 -12.78
C TYR A 236 -5.37 -16.38 -14.28
N LEU A 237 -5.60 -15.17 -14.82
CA LEU A 237 -5.96 -14.94 -16.22
C LEU A 237 -4.84 -15.43 -17.14
N ASN A 238 -5.18 -16.36 -18.03
CA ASN A 238 -4.27 -16.98 -19.02
C ASN A 238 -3.02 -17.64 -18.40
N GLN A 239 -3.07 -18.05 -17.13
CA GLN A 239 -1.97 -18.73 -16.44
C GLN A 239 -2.45 -20.03 -15.76
N PRO A 240 -2.76 -21.09 -16.54
CA PRO A 240 -3.31 -22.34 -16.00
C PRO A 240 -2.34 -23.09 -15.08
N GLU A 241 -1.03 -23.04 -15.38
CA GLU A 241 0.00 -23.71 -14.57
C GLU A 241 0.12 -23.08 -13.18
N LEU A 242 0.24 -21.75 -13.11
CA LEU A 242 0.26 -21.02 -11.83
C LEU A 242 -1.06 -21.20 -11.07
N THR A 243 -2.19 -21.26 -11.80
CA THR A 243 -3.49 -21.54 -11.19
C THR A 243 -3.50 -22.93 -10.53
N ALA A 244 -3.02 -23.97 -11.22
CA ALA A 244 -2.95 -25.32 -10.67
C ALA A 244 -1.97 -25.44 -9.49
N GLU A 245 -0.88 -24.66 -9.51
CA GLU A 245 0.07 -24.60 -8.40
C GLU A 245 -0.54 -24.00 -7.13
N LYS A 246 -1.26 -22.87 -7.25
CA LYS A 246 -1.77 -22.12 -6.10
C LYS A 246 -3.17 -22.55 -5.64
N PHE A 247 -4.05 -22.96 -6.57
CA PHE A 247 -5.43 -23.39 -6.30
C PHE A 247 -5.53 -24.92 -6.41
N VAL A 248 -5.13 -25.60 -5.35
CA VAL A 248 -5.04 -27.06 -5.29
C VAL A 248 -6.34 -27.70 -4.83
N ALA A 249 -6.51 -29.01 -5.05
CA ALA A 249 -7.63 -29.76 -4.50
C ALA A 249 -7.61 -29.70 -2.96
N ASN A 250 -8.78 -29.54 -2.33
CA ASN A 250 -8.91 -29.52 -0.88
C ASN A 250 -8.75 -30.95 -0.33
N PRO A 251 -7.66 -31.27 0.41
CA PRO A 251 -7.47 -32.62 0.95
C PRO A 251 -8.43 -32.95 2.09
N PHE A 252 -9.14 -31.96 2.62
CA PHE A 252 -10.03 -32.09 3.77
C PHE A 252 -11.52 -32.11 3.36
N ARG A 253 -11.84 -31.74 2.12
CA ARG A 253 -13.20 -31.73 1.56
C ARG A 253 -13.19 -32.10 0.08
N ALA A 254 -13.74 -33.28 -0.25
CA ALA A 254 -13.76 -33.78 -1.61
C ALA A 254 -14.54 -32.85 -2.56
N GLY A 255 -14.00 -32.59 -3.75
CA GLY A 255 -14.61 -31.75 -4.77
C GLY A 255 -14.42 -30.23 -4.59
N GLU A 256 -13.82 -29.80 -3.48
CA GLU A 256 -13.49 -28.40 -3.24
C GLU A 256 -12.02 -28.08 -3.59
N ARG A 257 -11.70 -26.79 -3.69
CA ARG A 257 -10.32 -26.30 -3.83
C ARG A 257 -9.92 -25.50 -2.60
N ILE A 258 -8.62 -25.42 -2.36
CA ILE A 258 -8.00 -24.46 -1.44
C ILE A 258 -6.96 -23.63 -2.19
N TYR A 259 -6.82 -22.37 -1.78
CA TYR A 259 -5.74 -21.50 -2.19
C TYR A 259 -4.62 -21.53 -1.16
N ARG A 260 -3.39 -21.83 -1.59
CA ARG A 260 -2.18 -21.81 -0.77
C ARG A 260 -1.64 -20.37 -0.72
N SER A 261 -1.80 -19.65 0.40
CA SER A 261 -1.52 -18.21 0.43
C SER A 261 -0.04 -17.85 0.50
N GLY A 262 0.81 -18.82 0.90
CA GLY A 262 2.21 -18.59 1.23
C GLY A 262 2.43 -17.86 2.56
N ASP A 263 1.37 -17.51 3.28
CA ASP A 263 1.45 -16.89 4.61
C ASP A 263 1.57 -17.96 5.70
N LEU A 264 2.30 -17.65 6.77
CA LEU A 264 2.43 -18.49 7.96
C LEU A 264 1.51 -17.96 9.06
N GLY A 265 0.85 -18.87 9.74
CA GLY A 265 0.02 -18.55 10.89
C GLY A 265 -0.16 -19.73 11.83
N ARG A 266 -0.84 -19.46 12.95
CA ARG A 266 -1.25 -20.50 13.91
C ARG A 266 -2.57 -20.16 14.56
N TRP A 267 -3.34 -21.18 14.91
CA TRP A 267 -4.52 -21.02 15.75
C TRP A 267 -4.13 -20.70 17.18
N LEU A 268 -4.81 -19.71 17.76
CA LEU A 268 -4.82 -19.40 19.18
C LEU A 268 -5.93 -20.18 19.88
N ALA A 269 -5.83 -20.28 21.20
CA ALA A 269 -6.78 -21.06 22.02
C ALA A 269 -8.21 -20.50 21.99
N ASP A 270 -8.38 -19.23 21.65
CA ASP A 270 -9.66 -18.52 21.54
C ASP A 270 -10.31 -18.66 20.14
N GLY A 271 -9.67 -19.40 19.23
CA GLY A 271 -10.14 -19.59 17.85
C GLY A 271 -9.79 -18.45 16.90
N ASN A 272 -8.93 -17.50 17.30
CA ASN A 272 -8.33 -16.53 16.38
C ASN A 272 -7.06 -17.11 15.73
N ILE A 273 -6.66 -16.57 14.57
CA ILE A 273 -5.41 -16.89 13.90
C ILE A 273 -4.42 -15.76 14.12
N GLU A 274 -3.22 -16.09 14.61
CA GLU A 274 -2.08 -15.18 14.63
C GLU A 274 -1.30 -15.30 13.31
N TYR A 275 -1.02 -14.16 12.69
CA TYR A 275 -0.18 -14.08 11.48
C TYR A 275 1.29 -13.98 11.88
N LEU A 276 2.14 -14.80 11.25
CA LEU A 276 3.56 -14.96 11.60
C LEU A 276 4.52 -14.49 10.50
N GLY A 277 4.00 -14.07 9.35
CA GLY A 277 4.80 -13.64 8.20
C GLY A 277 4.55 -14.51 6.96
N ARG A 278 5.52 -14.54 6.06
CA ARG A 278 5.46 -15.30 4.80
C ARG A 278 6.47 -16.44 4.78
N ASN A 279 6.13 -17.49 4.04
CA ASN A 279 6.99 -18.64 3.75
C ASN A 279 7.81 -18.45 2.46
N ASP A 280 7.55 -17.38 1.71
CA ASP A 280 8.21 -17.03 0.45
C ASP A 280 8.89 -15.65 0.51
N MET A 281 9.41 -15.18 -0.63
CA MET A 281 10.14 -13.91 -0.75
C MET A 281 9.23 -12.71 -1.03
N GLN A 282 7.91 -12.90 -0.98
CA GLN A 282 6.99 -11.79 -1.11
C GLN A 282 6.95 -10.99 0.17
N VAL A 283 6.77 -9.68 0.04
CA VAL A 283 6.70 -8.76 1.17
C VAL A 283 5.50 -7.82 1.01
N LYS A 284 5.01 -7.29 2.14
CA LYS A 284 4.05 -6.19 2.15
C LYS A 284 4.77 -4.96 2.66
N VAL A 285 5.03 -4.02 1.77
CA VAL A 285 5.68 -2.74 2.11
C VAL A 285 4.62 -1.66 1.95
N ARG A 286 4.21 -1.04 3.06
CA ARG A 286 3.18 0.01 3.09
C ARG A 286 1.85 -0.43 2.48
N GLY A 287 1.45 -1.68 2.75
CA GLY A 287 0.22 -2.33 2.26
C GLY A 287 0.27 -2.80 0.82
N LEU A 288 1.38 -2.55 0.13
CA LEU A 288 1.58 -2.95 -1.25
C LEU A 288 2.25 -4.31 -1.28
N ARG A 289 1.61 -5.24 -1.98
CA ARG A 289 2.13 -6.59 -2.20
C ARG A 289 3.24 -6.51 -3.25
N ILE A 290 4.48 -6.78 -2.84
CA ILE A 290 5.67 -6.68 -3.68
C ILE A 290 6.35 -8.05 -3.73
N GLU A 291 6.58 -8.54 -4.94
CA GLU A 291 7.42 -9.70 -5.20
C GLU A 291 8.85 -9.20 -5.37
N LEU A 292 9.76 -9.51 -4.43
CA LEU A 292 11.13 -9.01 -4.51
C LEU A 292 11.85 -9.49 -5.79
N GLY A 293 11.48 -10.67 -6.29
CA GLY A 293 11.96 -11.22 -7.55
C GLY A 293 11.60 -10.38 -8.78
N GLU A 294 10.50 -9.62 -8.76
CA GLU A 294 10.13 -8.70 -9.85
C GLU A 294 11.13 -7.53 -9.95
N ILE A 295 11.58 -7.02 -8.80
CA ILE A 295 12.60 -5.98 -8.74
C ILE A 295 13.97 -6.55 -9.13
N GLU A 296 14.30 -7.75 -8.65
CA GLU A 296 15.54 -8.46 -9.03
C GLU A 296 15.60 -8.69 -10.55
N ALA A 297 14.50 -9.11 -11.17
CA ALA A 297 14.42 -9.32 -12.62
C ALA A 297 14.58 -8.02 -13.40
N ALA A 298 13.95 -6.92 -12.96
CA ALA A 298 14.12 -5.61 -13.59
C ALA A 298 15.56 -5.08 -13.46
N LEU A 299 16.20 -5.27 -12.30
CA LEU A 299 17.61 -4.94 -12.08
C LEU A 299 18.54 -5.70 -13.03
N GLN A 300 18.28 -7.00 -13.25
CA GLN A 300 19.06 -7.83 -14.17
C GLN A 300 18.95 -7.42 -15.65
N GLN A 301 17.96 -6.59 -16.01
CA GLN A 301 17.84 -6.06 -17.37
C GLN A 301 18.65 -4.78 -17.61
N LEU A 302 19.23 -4.18 -16.57
CA LEU A 302 20.06 -2.98 -16.69
C LEU A 302 21.49 -3.36 -17.06
N GLU A 303 22.12 -2.55 -17.92
CA GLU A 303 23.53 -2.75 -18.27
C GLU A 303 24.42 -2.67 -17.03
N HIS A 304 25.46 -3.50 -17.00
CA HIS A 304 26.46 -3.57 -15.93
C HIS A 304 25.99 -4.14 -14.59
N ILE A 305 24.78 -4.70 -14.46
CA ILE A 305 24.37 -5.46 -13.26
C ILE A 305 24.56 -6.96 -13.52
N ASP A 306 25.58 -7.56 -12.89
CA ASP A 306 25.88 -8.99 -13.04
C ASP A 306 24.92 -9.87 -12.24
N ALA A 307 24.52 -9.40 -11.04
CA ALA A 307 23.52 -10.05 -10.21
C ALA A 307 22.89 -9.06 -9.23
N ALA A 308 21.64 -9.30 -8.87
CA ALA A 308 20.92 -8.50 -7.89
C ALA A 308 20.15 -9.40 -6.89
N VAL A 309 20.11 -8.96 -5.63
CA VAL A 309 19.24 -9.53 -4.60
C VAL A 309 18.54 -8.38 -3.90
N VAL A 310 17.22 -8.44 -3.78
CA VAL A 310 16.44 -7.42 -3.08
C VAL A 310 15.92 -8.00 -1.77
N LEU A 311 16.04 -7.23 -0.70
CA LEU A 311 15.51 -7.56 0.61
C LEU A 311 14.62 -6.44 1.13
N ALA A 312 13.60 -6.80 1.88
CA ALA A 312 12.90 -5.84 2.72
C ALA A 312 13.52 -5.88 4.12
N ARG A 313 14.06 -4.76 4.59
CA ARG A 313 14.72 -4.64 5.90
C ARG A 313 14.03 -3.58 6.74
N SER A 314 13.95 -3.82 8.04
CA SER A 314 13.50 -2.79 8.98
C SER A 314 14.57 -1.72 9.12
N SER A 315 14.21 -0.46 8.90
CA SER A 315 15.04 0.69 9.21
C SER A 315 15.17 0.89 10.72
N LEU A 316 16.00 1.86 11.13
CA LEU A 316 16.15 2.24 12.55
C LEU A 316 14.84 2.71 13.19
N THR A 317 13.87 3.18 12.39
CA THR A 317 12.54 3.59 12.87
C THR A 317 11.54 2.42 12.93
N GLY A 318 11.95 1.22 12.50
CA GLY A 318 11.13 0.01 12.47
C GLY A 318 10.27 -0.14 11.21
N GLU A 319 10.37 0.79 10.25
CA GLU A 319 9.66 0.70 8.97
C GLU A 319 10.36 -0.27 8.01
N LEU A 320 9.59 -1.01 7.22
CA LEU A 320 10.14 -1.92 6.22
C LEU A 320 10.53 -1.14 4.95
N GLU A 321 11.80 -1.21 4.55
CA GLU A 321 12.37 -0.54 3.38
C GLU A 321 12.98 -1.56 2.42
N LEU A 322 12.94 -1.26 1.12
CA LEU A 322 13.53 -2.11 0.09
C LEU A 322 15.01 -1.77 -0.08
N VAL A 323 15.87 -2.79 -0.01
CA VAL A 323 17.32 -2.68 -0.17
C VAL A 323 17.75 -3.58 -1.32
N ALA A 324 18.32 -3.00 -2.37
CA ALA A 324 18.88 -3.74 -3.50
C ALA A 324 20.39 -3.94 -3.30
N TYR A 325 20.82 -5.18 -3.23
CA TYR A 325 22.22 -5.58 -3.24
C TYR A 325 22.63 -5.90 -4.67
N LEU A 326 23.73 -5.30 -5.13
CA LEU A 326 24.15 -5.37 -6.52
C LEU A 326 25.59 -5.88 -6.62
N LEU A 327 25.80 -6.85 -7.49
CA LEU A 327 27.13 -7.27 -7.93
C LEU A 327 27.35 -6.72 -9.34
N SER A 328 28.48 -6.03 -9.53
CA SER A 328 28.87 -5.44 -10.81
C SER A 328 30.39 -5.40 -10.93
N ALA A 329 30.90 -5.73 -12.11
CA ALA A 329 32.30 -5.51 -12.48
C ALA A 329 32.64 -4.03 -12.77
N ALA A 330 31.62 -3.19 -13.04
CA ALA A 330 31.78 -1.77 -13.31
C ALA A 330 31.34 -0.90 -12.12
N GLU A 331 31.82 0.35 -12.08
CA GLU A 331 31.35 1.33 -11.12
C GLU A 331 29.87 1.65 -11.36
N LEU A 332 29.05 1.52 -10.31
CA LEU A 332 27.61 1.69 -10.39
C LEU A 332 27.22 3.12 -10.06
N VAL A 333 26.51 3.77 -10.99
CA VAL A 333 25.90 5.08 -10.76
C VAL A 333 24.45 4.87 -10.33
N ILE A 334 24.16 5.05 -9.04
CA ILE A 334 22.83 4.79 -8.44
C ILE A 334 21.71 5.55 -9.16
N ALA A 335 21.96 6.80 -9.57
CA ALA A 335 20.98 7.62 -10.30
C ALA A 335 20.52 6.94 -11.61
N ASN A 336 21.45 6.36 -12.37
CA ASN A 336 21.13 5.67 -13.63
C ASN A 336 20.33 4.39 -13.37
N ILE A 337 20.66 3.66 -12.30
CA ILE A 337 19.93 2.44 -11.91
C ILE A 337 18.49 2.79 -11.50
N ARG A 338 18.32 3.85 -10.69
CA ARG A 338 17.01 4.31 -10.23
C ARG A 338 16.16 4.78 -11.42
N ALA A 339 16.74 5.51 -12.37
CA ALA A 339 16.06 5.92 -13.60
C ALA A 339 15.67 4.72 -14.47
N GLY A 340 16.56 3.77 -14.69
CA GLY A 340 16.25 2.56 -15.47
C GLY A 340 15.14 1.71 -14.84
N LEU A 341 15.10 1.62 -13.50
CA LEU A 341 14.02 0.93 -12.81
C LEU A 341 12.68 1.66 -12.88
N SER A 342 12.67 3.00 -12.80
CA SER A 342 11.43 3.79 -12.79
C SER A 342 10.67 3.74 -14.13
N GLU A 343 11.35 3.42 -15.23
CA GLU A 343 10.72 3.14 -16.53
C GLU A 343 9.92 1.83 -16.55
N ARG A 344 10.29 0.86 -15.69
CA ARG A 344 9.82 -0.54 -15.75
C ARG A 344 8.92 -0.91 -14.57
N LEU A 345 9.14 -0.26 -13.43
CA LEU A 345 8.49 -0.59 -12.17
C LEU A 345 7.71 0.60 -11.63
N PRO A 346 6.56 0.37 -10.99
CA PRO A 346 5.88 1.40 -10.21
C PRO A 346 6.80 1.99 -9.12
N ALA A 347 6.62 3.27 -8.83
CA ALA A 347 7.45 4.02 -7.87
C ALA A 347 7.56 3.35 -6.48
N TYR A 348 6.54 2.61 -6.05
CA TYR A 348 6.54 1.92 -4.75
C TYR A 348 7.40 0.64 -4.72
N MET A 349 7.80 0.11 -5.87
CA MET A 349 8.72 -1.04 -5.98
C MET A 349 10.18 -0.62 -6.09
N LEU A 350 10.46 0.67 -6.22
CA LEU A 350 11.83 1.17 -6.32
C LEU A 350 12.56 0.99 -4.97
N PRO A 351 13.76 0.37 -4.94
CA PRO A 351 14.56 0.26 -3.73
C PRO A 351 14.85 1.62 -3.09
N ASN A 352 14.79 1.66 -1.75
CA ASN A 352 15.23 2.80 -0.96
C ASN A 352 16.75 2.93 -1.04
N HIS A 353 17.45 1.81 -0.86
CA HIS A 353 18.91 1.74 -0.77
C HIS A 353 19.49 0.82 -1.83
N PHE A 354 20.67 1.17 -2.33
CA PHE A 354 21.46 0.36 -3.25
C PHE A 354 22.83 0.10 -2.63
N VAL A 355 23.18 -1.18 -2.48
CA VAL A 355 24.41 -1.61 -1.79
C VAL A 355 25.24 -2.45 -2.76
N SER A 356 26.44 -1.96 -3.09
CA SER A 356 27.38 -2.75 -3.88
C SER A 356 27.99 -3.86 -3.02
N VAL A 357 27.96 -5.09 -3.52
CA VAL A 357 28.62 -6.24 -2.89
C VAL A 357 29.76 -6.72 -3.78
N ALA A 358 30.95 -6.88 -3.21
CA ALA A 358 32.10 -7.40 -3.95
C ALA A 358 31.96 -8.90 -4.26
N GLN A 359 31.25 -9.64 -3.40
CA GLN A 359 30.95 -11.06 -3.56
C GLN A 359 29.72 -11.45 -2.74
N TRP A 360 28.99 -12.46 -3.19
CA TRP A 360 27.83 -12.96 -2.45
C TRP A 360 28.27 -13.76 -1.22
N PRO A 361 27.79 -13.44 -0.01
CA PRO A 361 27.96 -14.34 1.12
C PRO A 361 27.18 -15.62 0.83
N LEU A 362 27.82 -16.77 0.92
CA LEU A 362 27.19 -18.07 0.68
C LEU A 362 27.04 -18.85 1.98
N THR A 363 25.98 -19.64 2.07
CA THR A 363 25.78 -20.70 3.07
C THR A 363 26.72 -21.88 2.77
N PRO A 364 26.94 -22.81 3.72
CA PRO A 364 27.67 -24.05 3.45
C PRO A 364 27.09 -24.89 2.30
N SER A 365 25.81 -24.68 1.95
CA SER A 365 25.13 -25.33 0.84
C SER A 365 25.32 -24.64 -0.53
N GLY A 366 26.09 -23.55 -0.59
CA GLY A 366 26.33 -22.79 -1.81
C GLY A 366 25.23 -21.79 -2.22
N LYS A 367 24.15 -21.67 -1.44
CA LYS A 367 23.10 -20.64 -1.64
C LYS A 367 23.51 -19.31 -1.03
N ILE A 368 23.03 -18.19 -1.58
CA ILE A 368 23.23 -16.84 -1.01
C ILE A 368 22.66 -16.77 0.41
N ASP A 369 23.52 -16.41 1.36
CA ASP A 369 23.17 -16.16 2.75
C ASP A 369 22.70 -14.72 2.93
N ARG A 370 21.40 -14.52 2.71
CA ARG A 370 20.73 -13.21 2.81
C ARG A 370 20.89 -12.56 4.19
N LYS A 371 21.07 -13.33 5.26
CA LYS A 371 21.23 -12.82 6.63
C LYS A 371 22.61 -12.19 6.84
N ARG A 372 23.60 -12.61 6.05
CA ARG A 372 24.98 -12.10 6.10
C ARG A 372 25.23 -10.96 5.12
N LEU A 373 24.22 -10.55 4.36
CA LEU A 373 24.33 -9.36 3.52
C LEU A 373 24.51 -8.12 4.39
N PRO A 374 25.42 -7.19 4.00
CA PRO A 374 25.77 -6.03 4.80
C PRO A 374 24.57 -5.15 5.08
N ASP A 375 24.60 -4.42 6.20
CA ASP A 375 23.60 -3.42 6.51
C ASP A 375 23.78 -2.22 5.55
N PRO A 376 22.72 -1.69 4.91
CA PRO A 376 22.82 -0.48 4.07
C PRO A 376 23.50 0.69 4.80
N GLU A 377 23.41 0.76 6.12
CA GLU A 377 24.09 1.74 6.97
C GLU A 377 25.62 1.61 6.92
N SER A 378 26.14 0.39 6.82
CA SER A 378 27.60 0.13 6.78
C SER A 378 28.25 0.57 5.47
N SER A 379 27.46 0.62 4.39
CA SER A 379 27.86 1.20 3.09
C SER A 379 27.74 2.72 3.02
N ARG A 380 27.24 3.40 4.07
CA ARG A 380 27.24 4.88 4.16
C ARG A 380 28.64 5.51 4.22
N LEU A 381 29.70 4.70 4.18
CA LEU A 381 31.10 5.14 4.14
C LEU A 381 31.50 5.85 2.82
N SER A 382 30.55 6.34 2.03
CA SER A 382 30.81 7.25 0.90
C SER A 382 29.77 8.36 0.75
N GLY A 383 29.11 8.76 1.86
CA GLY A 383 28.27 9.96 1.93
C GLY A 383 29.04 11.17 2.47
N SER A 384 30.24 11.44 1.96
CA SER A 384 30.92 12.73 2.16
C SER A 384 30.63 13.63 0.96
N ALA A 385 29.35 13.83 0.63
CA ALA A 385 29.01 15.04 -0.10
C ALA A 385 29.37 16.20 0.84
N GLU A 386 30.25 17.08 0.39
CA GLU A 386 30.59 18.29 1.12
C GLU A 386 29.28 19.02 1.45
N TYR A 387 29.07 19.42 2.70
CA TYR A 387 27.86 20.14 3.09
C TYR A 387 27.75 21.43 2.26
N VAL A 388 26.77 21.47 1.35
CA VAL A 388 26.46 22.66 0.53
C VAL A 388 25.20 23.31 1.11
N PRO A 389 25.28 24.54 1.66
CA PRO A 389 24.12 25.25 2.17
C PRO A 389 23.19 25.71 1.03
N ALA A 390 21.96 26.10 1.38
CA ALA A 390 21.06 26.75 0.43
C ALA A 390 21.68 28.00 -0.19
N ARG A 391 21.49 28.16 -1.49
CA ARG A 391 22.01 29.27 -2.30
C ARG A 391 20.95 30.33 -2.58
N ASN A 392 19.68 29.97 -2.47
CA ASN A 392 18.53 30.83 -2.71
C ASN A 392 17.37 30.51 -1.75
N ASP A 393 16.36 31.39 -1.74
CA ASP A 393 15.19 31.26 -0.86
C ASP A 393 14.36 29.99 -1.11
N LEU A 394 14.36 29.50 -2.36
CA LEU A 394 13.60 28.32 -2.74
C LEU A 394 14.25 27.06 -2.15
N GLU A 395 15.55 26.89 -2.31
CA GLU A 395 16.34 25.83 -1.68
C GLU A 395 16.22 25.89 -0.15
N ASN A 396 16.27 27.09 0.44
CA ASN A 396 16.14 27.25 1.90
C ASN A 396 14.77 26.78 2.41
N ARG A 397 13.68 27.10 1.70
CA ARG A 397 12.34 26.60 2.03
C ARG A 397 12.23 25.09 1.88
N LEU A 398 12.85 24.50 0.85
CA LEU A 398 12.87 23.06 0.66
C LEU A 398 13.65 22.35 1.78
N ILE A 399 14.79 22.90 2.21
CA ILE A 399 15.55 22.40 3.37
C ILE A 399 14.65 22.36 4.60
N LEU A 400 13.96 23.45 4.94
CA LEU A 400 13.07 23.49 6.11
C LEU A 400 11.97 22.42 6.05
N ILE A 401 11.37 22.22 4.88
CA ILE A 401 10.37 21.17 4.68
C ILE A 401 10.98 19.77 4.90
N TRP A 402 12.18 19.53 4.39
CA TRP A 402 12.88 18.25 4.54
C TRP A 402 13.33 18.00 5.98
N GLU A 403 13.86 19.01 6.67
CA GLU A 403 14.30 18.90 8.07
C GLU A 403 13.13 18.51 8.98
N GLU A 404 11.98 19.16 8.80
CA GLU A 404 10.77 18.84 9.56
C GLU A 404 10.24 17.43 9.24
N LEU A 405 10.25 17.04 7.96
CA LEU A 405 9.72 15.76 7.50
C LEU A 405 10.62 14.56 7.86
N LEU A 406 11.94 14.75 7.79
CA LEU A 406 12.94 13.72 8.03
C LEU A 406 13.40 13.68 9.48
N GLY A 407 13.13 14.73 10.27
CA GLY A 407 13.57 14.84 11.66
C GLY A 407 15.08 14.95 11.78
N ARG A 408 15.72 15.66 10.84
CA ARG A 408 17.18 15.86 10.77
C ARG A 408 17.49 17.34 10.64
N GLU A 409 18.62 17.76 11.20
CA GLU A 409 19.16 19.12 11.06
C GLU A 409 20.38 19.10 10.11
N LYS A 410 20.66 20.23 9.46
CA LYS A 410 21.81 20.45 8.55
C LYS A 410 21.75 19.59 7.29
N ILE A 411 20.58 19.56 6.64
CA ILE A 411 20.45 18.95 5.32
C ILE A 411 21.09 19.88 4.28
N GLY A 412 22.05 19.36 3.51
CA GLY A 412 22.68 20.05 2.38
C GLY A 412 21.84 19.94 1.10
N VAL A 413 22.01 20.88 0.17
CA VAL A 413 21.21 20.90 -1.06
C VAL A 413 21.49 19.72 -2.00
N ARG A 414 22.62 19.03 -1.80
CA ARG A 414 23.04 17.84 -2.55
C ARG A 414 22.76 16.52 -1.85
N ASP A 415 22.19 16.56 -0.65
CA ASP A 415 21.83 15.35 0.04
C ASP A 415 20.67 14.67 -0.69
N ASP A 416 20.75 13.34 -0.83
CA ASP A 416 19.72 12.54 -1.45
C ASP A 416 18.58 12.27 -0.45
N PHE A 417 17.34 12.55 -0.87
CA PHE A 417 16.13 12.39 -0.06
C PHE A 417 16.00 10.99 0.53
N PHE A 418 16.29 9.96 -0.27
CA PHE A 418 16.12 8.56 0.09
C PHE A 418 17.25 8.08 1.00
N GLU A 419 18.48 8.55 0.79
CA GLU A 419 19.61 8.25 1.68
C GLU A 419 19.39 8.81 3.08
N LEU A 420 18.73 9.96 3.19
CA LEU A 420 18.33 10.57 4.45
C LEU A 420 17.13 9.87 5.14
N GLY A 421 16.62 8.78 4.56
CA GLY A 421 15.48 8.01 5.08
C GLY A 421 14.13 8.51 4.57
N GLY A 422 14.12 9.19 3.43
CA GLY A 422 12.94 9.51 2.65
C GLY A 422 12.39 8.29 1.93
N HIS A 423 11.07 8.24 1.76
CA HIS A 423 10.40 7.09 1.17
C HIS A 423 9.00 7.47 0.68
N SER A 424 8.31 6.60 -0.08
CA SER A 424 7.04 6.94 -0.76
C SER A 424 6.03 7.70 0.10
N LEU A 425 5.77 7.26 1.34
CA LEU A 425 4.86 7.96 2.25
C LEU A 425 5.34 9.37 2.66
N LYS A 426 6.63 9.54 2.97
CA LYS A 426 7.24 10.86 3.18
C LYS A 426 7.25 11.69 1.89
N ILE A 427 7.44 11.08 0.71
CA ILE A 427 7.31 11.79 -0.57
C ILE A 427 5.90 12.37 -0.70
N MET A 428 4.86 11.61 -0.33
CA MET A 428 3.50 12.14 -0.42
C MET A 428 3.28 13.35 0.51
N GLN A 429 3.82 13.31 1.73
CA GLN A 429 3.80 14.46 2.64
C GLN A 429 4.65 15.63 2.09
N LEU A 430 5.83 15.34 1.53
CA LEU A 430 6.71 16.30 0.88
C LEU A 430 6.00 17.00 -0.27
N LEU A 431 5.40 16.24 -1.19
CA LEU A 431 4.64 16.75 -2.34
C LEU A 431 3.48 17.62 -1.88
N SER A 432 2.72 17.19 -0.86
CA SER A 432 1.62 17.99 -0.32
C SER A 432 2.13 19.35 0.18
N ARG A 433 3.24 19.36 0.92
CA ARG A 433 3.84 20.58 1.48
C ARG A 433 4.42 21.47 0.38
N ILE A 434 5.14 20.92 -0.59
CA ILE A 434 5.72 21.68 -1.72
C ILE A 434 4.61 22.26 -2.60
N ASN A 435 3.65 21.45 -3.03
CA ASN A 435 2.57 21.91 -3.90
C ASN A 435 1.75 23.02 -3.24
N THR A 436 1.53 22.96 -1.92
CA THR A 436 0.88 24.04 -1.16
C THR A 436 1.77 25.27 -0.98
N ALA A 437 3.03 25.10 -0.60
CA ALA A 437 3.93 26.21 -0.28
C ALA A 437 4.33 27.04 -1.52
N PHE A 438 4.48 26.38 -2.67
CA PHE A 438 4.97 27.00 -3.91
C PHE A 438 3.89 27.13 -4.99
N GLN A 439 2.67 26.63 -4.75
CA GLN A 439 1.56 26.68 -5.72
C GLN A 439 1.92 26.02 -7.07
N VAL A 440 2.74 24.96 -7.02
CA VAL A 440 3.15 24.17 -8.19
C VAL A 440 2.44 22.80 -8.19
N ARG A 441 2.58 22.08 -9.31
CA ARG A 441 2.15 20.69 -9.43
C ARG A 441 3.34 19.83 -9.79
N ILE A 442 4.01 19.32 -8.75
CA ILE A 442 5.00 18.25 -8.89
C ILE A 442 4.37 16.92 -8.48
N GLY A 443 4.77 15.87 -9.18
CA GLY A 443 4.36 14.49 -8.95
C GLY A 443 5.46 13.66 -8.30
N ILE A 444 5.10 12.44 -7.91
CA ILE A 444 6.03 11.49 -7.28
C ILE A 444 7.21 11.15 -8.20
N GLN A 445 6.99 11.10 -9.51
CA GLN A 445 8.03 10.81 -10.50
C GLN A 445 9.12 11.87 -10.49
N ASP A 446 8.76 13.15 -10.28
CA ASP A 446 9.73 14.26 -10.26
C ASP A 446 10.67 14.14 -9.07
N VAL A 447 10.18 13.72 -7.89
CA VAL A 447 11.01 13.51 -6.70
C VAL A 447 11.92 12.28 -6.85
N PHE A 448 11.47 11.25 -7.57
CA PHE A 448 12.32 10.09 -7.87
C PHE A 448 13.37 10.39 -8.95
N ALA A 449 13.05 11.25 -9.91
CA ALA A 449 13.97 11.70 -10.94
C ALA A 449 15.00 12.70 -10.38
N GLU A 450 14.56 13.59 -9.51
CA GLU A 450 15.35 14.68 -8.93
C GLU A 450 15.40 14.56 -7.39
N PRO A 451 16.18 13.60 -6.85
CA PRO A 451 16.13 13.24 -5.44
C PRO A 451 16.89 14.19 -4.52
N THR A 452 17.46 15.29 -5.04
CA THR A 452 18.20 16.30 -4.27
C THR A 452 17.44 17.63 -4.27
N ILE A 453 17.67 18.45 -3.25
CA ILE A 453 17.06 19.79 -3.16
C ILE A 453 17.55 20.67 -4.33
N GLU A 454 18.82 20.58 -4.72
CA GLU A 454 19.39 21.31 -5.87
C GLU A 454 18.61 21.04 -7.17
N ASN A 455 18.34 19.78 -7.46
CA ASN A 455 17.66 19.41 -8.68
C ASN A 455 16.15 19.69 -8.61
N LEU A 456 15.53 19.38 -7.47
CA LEU A 456 14.11 19.63 -7.26
C LEU A 456 13.80 21.13 -7.30
N ALA A 457 14.70 21.96 -6.76
CA ALA A 457 14.62 23.41 -6.83
C ALA A 457 14.63 23.90 -8.27
N SER A 458 15.58 23.41 -9.07
CA SER A 458 15.71 23.74 -10.49
C SER A 458 14.47 23.34 -11.29
N HIS A 459 13.88 22.19 -10.98
CA HIS A 459 12.64 21.72 -11.60
C HIS A 459 11.44 22.59 -11.23
N ILE A 460 11.31 22.98 -9.96
CA ILE A 460 10.24 23.88 -9.50
C ILE A 460 10.37 25.26 -10.16
N ASP A 461 11.58 25.82 -10.22
CA ASP A 461 11.84 27.11 -10.89
C ASP A 461 11.47 27.04 -12.38
N PHE A 462 11.78 25.93 -13.05
CA PHE A 462 11.36 25.70 -14.43
C PHE A 462 9.82 25.76 -14.56
N ILE A 463 9.07 25.05 -13.70
CA ILE A 463 7.60 25.07 -13.70
C ILE A 463 7.05 26.48 -13.45
N LEU A 464 7.62 27.20 -12.47
CA LEU A 464 7.20 28.57 -12.14
C LEU A 464 7.41 29.51 -13.33
N SER A 465 8.56 29.42 -14.02
CA SER A 465 8.85 30.24 -15.19
C SER A 465 7.88 29.98 -16.36
N GLN A 466 7.48 28.72 -16.58
CA GLN A 466 6.49 28.36 -17.61
C GLN A 466 5.09 28.90 -17.28
N ASN A 467 4.69 28.86 -16.01
CA ASN A 467 3.40 29.40 -15.57
C ASN A 467 3.34 30.93 -15.74
N THR A 468 4.43 31.64 -15.42
CA THR A 468 4.53 33.09 -15.64
C THR A 468 4.49 33.45 -17.12
N HIS A 469 5.17 32.68 -17.99
CA HIS A 469 5.10 32.89 -19.44
C HIS A 469 3.70 32.66 -20.01
N LYS A 470 2.97 31.66 -19.51
CA LYS A 470 1.59 31.38 -19.93
C LYS A 470 0.61 32.49 -19.49
N GLN A 471 0.72 32.94 -18.24
CA GLN A 471 -0.07 34.06 -17.72
C GLN A 471 0.22 35.37 -18.46
N ASN A 472 1.48 35.67 -18.77
CA ASN A 472 1.84 36.86 -19.56
C ASN A 472 1.29 36.80 -20.99
N LYS A 473 1.23 35.60 -21.59
CA LYS A 473 0.68 35.39 -22.94
C LYS A 473 -0.84 35.52 -22.97
N GLU A 474 -1.54 35.07 -21.92
CA GLU A 474 -3.00 35.24 -21.76
C GLU A 474 -3.36 36.70 -21.47
N ALA A 475 -2.58 37.41 -20.64
CA ALA A 475 -2.75 38.84 -20.37
C ALA A 475 -2.50 39.73 -21.61
N LEU A 476 -1.59 39.34 -22.51
CA LEU A 476 -1.37 40.03 -23.78
C LEU A 476 -2.55 39.87 -24.75
N ILE A 477 -3.30 38.77 -24.68
CA ILE A 477 -4.49 38.54 -25.51
C ILE A 477 -5.69 39.33 -24.99
N GLU A 478 -5.81 39.55 -23.68
CA GLU A 478 -6.88 40.39 -23.09
C GLU A 478 -6.69 41.90 -23.31
N ILE A 479 -5.47 42.37 -23.63
CA ILE A 479 -5.19 43.79 -23.92
C ILE A 479 -5.46 44.12 -25.41
N GLU A 480 -5.57 43.11 -26.28
CA GLU A 480 -5.89 43.26 -27.72
C GLU A 480 -7.39 43.08 -28.06
N LEU A 481 -8.27 42.92 -27.06
CA LEU A 481 -9.74 42.93 -27.18
C LEU A 481 -10.32 44.17 -26.51
#